data_AF-A0A956N021-F1
#
_entry.id   AF-A0A956N021-F1
#
_cell.length_a   1.000
_cell.length_b   1.000
_cell.length_c   1.000
_cell.angle_alpha   90.00
_cell.angle_beta   90.00
_cell.angle_gamma   90.00
#
_symmetry.space_group_name_H-M   'P 1'
#
loop_
_entity.id
_entity.type
_entity.pdbx_description
1 polymer ?
#
loop_
_entity_poly.entity_id
_entity_poly.type
_entity_poly.pdbx_seq_one_letter_code
_entity_poly.pdbx_strand_id
1 'polypeptide(L)'
;MFINSLKDSATNLSIDSLEPFNEVIHAPDSYRILDFDKWTEDGSPAKVSQVENSHISVIEDKIESVQKITDILNEKTFIPILKEEFDINYSDSNHIVKFWLSTYIDPEDSKVDFYPYNVFIDTDLNLYVETAKKGDLRYLKSSITEDEYRFIEDSYNALFKEKEVA
;
A
#
# COMPACT_ATOMS: atom_id res chain seq x y z
N MET A 1 -11.26 -17.13 41.89
CA MET A 1 -12.00 -16.18 41.03
C MET A 1 -11.00 -15.60 40.04
N PHE A 2 -10.76 -16.27 38.92
CA PHE A 2 -9.71 -15.92 37.95
C PHE A 2 -10.11 -16.38 36.54
N ILE A 3 -11.25 -15.91 36.00
CA ILE A 3 -11.65 -16.23 34.60
C ILE A 3 -12.15 -14.99 33.83
N ASN A 4 -12.05 -13.77 34.39
CA ASN A 4 -12.54 -12.56 33.69
C ASN A 4 -11.45 -11.62 33.15
N SER A 5 -10.16 -11.90 33.35
CA SER A 5 -9.09 -10.95 32.94
C SER A 5 -8.48 -11.22 31.55
N LEU A 6 -8.87 -12.29 30.86
CA LEU A 6 -8.27 -12.68 29.58
C LEU A 6 -9.17 -12.43 28.36
N LYS A 7 -10.41 -11.96 28.59
CA LYS A 7 -11.31 -11.57 27.49
C LYS A 7 -11.16 -10.10 27.06
N ASP A 8 -10.59 -9.25 27.91
CA ASP A 8 -10.45 -7.82 27.62
C ASP A 8 -9.13 -7.47 26.90
N SER A 9 -8.20 -8.42 26.75
CA SER A 9 -6.94 -8.21 26.03
C SER A 9 -6.96 -8.70 24.59
N ALA A 10 -7.99 -9.46 24.18
CA ALA A 10 -8.11 -10.00 22.81
C ALA A 10 -8.96 -9.12 21.88
N THR A 11 -9.61 -8.08 22.42
CA THR A 11 -10.51 -7.15 21.71
C THR A 11 -9.90 -5.78 21.44
N ASN A 12 -8.65 -5.52 21.88
CA ASN A 12 -7.97 -4.22 21.73
C ASN A 12 -6.96 -4.17 20.56
N LEU A 13 -7.06 -5.05 19.56
CA LEU A 13 -6.09 -5.17 18.46
C LEU A 13 -6.66 -5.21 17.04
N SER A 14 -7.92 -4.80 16.85
CA SER A 14 -8.44 -4.40 15.54
C SER A 14 -9.51 -3.35 15.80
N ILE A 15 -9.07 -2.10 15.97
CA ILE A 15 -9.93 -0.95 15.69
C ILE A 15 -9.64 -0.59 14.24
N ASP A 16 -9.91 -1.52 13.32
CA ASP A 16 -10.01 -1.19 11.90
C ASP A 16 -11.31 -0.39 11.77
N SER A 17 -11.22 0.88 12.14
CA SER A 17 -12.37 1.77 12.24
C SER A 17 -12.91 2.01 10.83
N LEU A 18 -14.18 1.71 10.62
CA LEU A 18 -14.93 2.15 9.43
C LEU A 18 -15.31 3.64 9.49
N GLU A 19 -14.72 4.39 10.43
CA GLU A 19 -14.92 5.83 10.53
C GLU A 19 -14.32 6.57 9.32
N PRO A 20 -14.98 7.63 8.83
CA PRO A 20 -14.47 8.43 7.71
C PRO A 20 -13.03 8.90 7.93
N PHE A 21 -12.19 8.70 6.92
CA PHE A 21 -10.81 9.15 6.93
C PHE A 21 -10.74 10.60 6.42
N ASN A 22 -10.50 11.55 7.32
CA ASN A 22 -10.40 12.99 7.03
C ASN A 22 -9.00 13.56 7.35
N GLU A 23 -8.00 12.68 7.38
CA GLU A 23 -6.61 13.02 7.71
C GLU A 23 -5.77 13.11 6.44
N VAL A 24 -4.55 13.65 6.57
CA VAL A 24 -3.58 13.75 5.47
C VAL A 24 -2.61 12.58 5.55
N ILE A 25 -2.36 11.95 4.40
CA ILE A 25 -1.31 10.96 4.25
C ILE A 25 0.00 11.68 3.93
N HIS A 26 1.05 11.40 4.69
CA HIS A 26 2.38 11.96 4.51
C HIS A 26 3.21 11.12 3.56
N ALA A 27 4.12 11.78 2.84
CA ALA A 27 4.96 11.13 1.86
C ALA A 27 6.00 10.26 2.58
N PRO A 28 6.12 8.96 2.25
CA PRO A 28 7.17 8.10 2.78
C PRO A 28 8.54 8.55 2.25
N ASP A 29 9.62 7.91 2.69
CA ASP A 29 10.96 8.15 2.13
C ASP A 29 11.08 7.57 0.71
N SER A 30 10.41 6.44 0.45
CA SER A 30 10.36 5.82 -0.88
C SER A 30 9.16 4.89 -1.04
N TYR A 31 8.80 4.64 -2.30
CA TYR A 31 7.90 3.56 -2.70
C TYR A 31 8.69 2.47 -3.40
N ARG A 32 8.62 1.24 -2.91
CA ARG A 32 8.96 0.05 -3.68
C ARG A 32 7.74 -0.38 -4.47
N ILE A 33 7.85 -0.33 -5.80
CA ILE A 33 6.76 -0.63 -6.73
C ILE A 33 7.00 -2.01 -7.33
N LEU A 34 6.04 -2.92 -7.19
CA LEU A 34 6.03 -4.26 -7.78
C LEU A 34 4.92 -4.38 -8.81
N ASP A 35 5.30 -4.82 -10.02
CA ASP A 35 4.42 -5.02 -11.16
C ASP A 35 3.92 -6.47 -11.24
N PHE A 36 2.65 -6.70 -10.91
CA PHE A 36 2.06 -8.04 -10.94
C PHE A 36 1.95 -8.60 -12.36
N ASP A 37 1.88 -7.77 -13.41
CA ASP A 37 1.82 -8.24 -14.80
C ASP A 37 3.14 -8.92 -15.24
N LYS A 38 4.24 -8.63 -14.54
CA LYS A 38 5.54 -9.28 -14.76
C LYS A 38 5.77 -10.51 -13.87
N TRP A 39 4.83 -10.83 -12.99
CA TRP A 39 4.93 -12.01 -12.14
C TRP A 39 4.65 -13.28 -12.94
N THR A 40 5.58 -14.24 -12.89
CA THR A 40 5.52 -15.48 -13.69
C THR A 40 5.55 -16.75 -12.83
N GLU A 41 5.66 -16.60 -11.50
CA GLU A 41 5.70 -17.74 -10.57
C GLU A 41 4.28 -18.18 -10.16
N ASP A 42 4.16 -19.42 -9.70
CA ASP A 42 2.89 -19.95 -9.18
C ASP A 42 2.51 -19.29 -7.84
N GLY A 43 1.29 -18.76 -7.77
CA GLY A 43 0.75 -18.08 -6.59
C GLY A 43 1.01 -16.57 -6.57
N SER A 44 0.43 -15.87 -5.59
CA SER A 44 0.55 -14.41 -5.51
C SER A 44 1.98 -13.95 -5.16
N PRO A 45 2.50 -12.88 -5.78
CA PRO A 45 3.76 -12.26 -5.39
C PRO A 45 3.72 -11.67 -3.97
N ALA A 46 2.54 -11.50 -3.38
CA ALA A 46 2.36 -10.76 -2.14
C ALA A 46 2.69 -11.54 -0.84
N LYS A 47 3.55 -12.55 -0.93
CA LYS A 47 4.27 -13.07 0.24
C LYS A 47 5.53 -12.24 0.42
N VAL A 48 5.64 -11.49 1.52
CA VAL A 48 6.73 -10.53 1.81
C VAL A 48 8.15 -11.07 1.49
N SER A 49 8.41 -12.36 1.75
CA SER A 49 9.70 -13.00 1.43
C SER A 49 10.05 -13.07 -0.07
N GLN A 50 9.06 -12.98 -0.96
CA GLN A 50 9.24 -12.93 -2.41
C GLN A 50 9.41 -11.49 -2.92
N VAL A 51 8.78 -10.49 -2.29
CA VAL A 51 8.80 -9.09 -2.75
C VAL A 51 10.13 -8.39 -2.52
N GLU A 52 10.80 -8.63 -1.39
CA GLU A 52 12.07 -7.98 -1.06
C GLU A 52 13.21 -8.37 -2.02
N ASN A 53 13.11 -9.55 -2.66
CA ASN A 53 14.08 -10.06 -3.63
C ASN A 53 13.53 -10.10 -5.07
N SER A 54 12.36 -9.52 -5.29
CA SER A 54 11.68 -9.62 -6.57
C SER A 54 12.39 -8.80 -7.63
N HIS A 55 12.90 -9.48 -8.67
CA HIS A 55 13.56 -8.85 -9.81
C HIS A 55 12.64 -7.88 -10.55
N ILE A 56 11.32 -8.04 -10.42
CA ILE A 56 10.28 -7.19 -11.01
C ILE A 56 9.89 -5.97 -10.16
N SER A 57 10.55 -5.75 -9.01
CA SER A 57 10.34 -4.54 -8.21
C SER A 57 11.37 -3.44 -8.52
N VAL A 58 10.96 -2.18 -8.38
CA VAL A 58 11.83 -0.99 -8.44
C VAL A 58 11.64 -0.15 -7.17
N ILE A 59 12.59 0.75 -6.89
CA ILE A 59 12.49 1.71 -5.79
C ILE A 59 12.42 3.09 -6.40
N GLU A 60 11.33 3.80 -6.14
CA GLU A 60 11.17 5.22 -6.43
C GLU A 60 11.44 6.00 -5.14
N ASP A 61 12.60 6.65 -5.09
CA ASP A 61 13.09 7.47 -3.97
C ASP A 61 13.33 8.93 -4.37
N LYS A 62 12.97 9.33 -5.60
CA LYS A 62 13.06 10.72 -6.01
C LYS A 62 11.95 11.50 -5.30
N ILE A 63 12.35 12.45 -4.45
CA ILE A 63 11.46 13.28 -3.62
C ILE A 63 10.25 13.83 -4.41
N GLU A 64 10.46 14.38 -5.61
CA GLU A 64 9.37 14.91 -6.44
C GLU A 64 8.35 13.85 -6.86
N SER A 65 8.82 12.65 -7.25
CA SER A 65 7.96 11.54 -7.63
C SER A 65 7.21 10.98 -6.44
N VAL A 66 7.91 10.75 -5.32
CA VAL A 66 7.35 10.24 -4.06
C VAL A 66 6.26 11.19 -3.52
N GLN A 67 6.53 12.50 -3.54
CA GLN A 67 5.52 13.50 -3.18
C GLN A 67 4.33 13.44 -4.13
N LYS A 68 4.57 13.35 -5.45
CA LYS A 68 3.48 13.33 -6.43
C LYS A 68 2.57 12.10 -6.29
N ILE A 69 3.13 10.92 -6.01
CA ILE A 69 2.34 9.72 -5.70
C ILE A 69 1.47 9.97 -4.47
N THR A 70 2.05 10.56 -3.43
CA THR A 70 1.32 10.85 -2.18
C THR A 70 0.23 11.91 -2.37
N ASP A 71 0.48 12.93 -3.19
CA ASP A 71 -0.52 13.94 -3.55
C ASP A 71 -1.72 13.31 -4.26
N ILE A 72 -1.49 12.34 -5.16
CA ILE A 72 -2.56 11.58 -5.81
C ILE A 72 -3.44 10.88 -4.76
N LEU A 73 -2.84 10.29 -3.72
CA LEU A 73 -3.60 9.67 -2.62
C LEU A 73 -4.44 10.70 -1.87
N ASN A 74 -3.86 11.85 -1.52
CA ASN A 74 -4.55 12.90 -0.76
C ASN A 74 -5.65 13.62 -1.55
N GLU A 75 -5.59 13.60 -2.89
CA GLU A 75 -6.66 14.11 -3.75
C GLU A 75 -7.91 13.19 -3.77
N LYS A 76 -7.83 12.00 -3.16
CA LYS A 76 -8.93 11.02 -3.15
C LYS A 76 -9.88 11.22 -1.99
N THR A 77 -11.15 10.88 -2.24
CA THR A 77 -12.13 10.67 -1.18
C THR A 77 -12.15 9.19 -0.85
N PHE A 78 -11.57 8.83 0.29
CA PHE A 78 -11.49 7.45 0.72
C PHE A 78 -12.77 6.95 1.40
N ILE A 79 -13.14 5.72 1.06
CA ILE A 79 -14.14 4.93 1.76
C ILE A 79 -13.38 3.97 2.69
N PRO A 80 -13.59 4.03 4.00
CA PRO A 80 -13.04 3.03 4.92
C PRO A 80 -13.60 1.64 4.58
N ILE A 81 -12.73 0.64 4.55
CA ILE A 81 -13.07 -0.76 4.29
C ILE A 81 -12.60 -1.65 5.43
N LEU A 82 -13.08 -2.88 5.44
CA LEU A 82 -12.59 -3.89 6.37
C LEU A 82 -11.20 -4.38 5.95
N LYS A 83 -10.40 -4.78 6.95
CA LYS A 83 -9.09 -5.41 6.72
C LYS A 83 -9.21 -6.61 5.79
N GLU A 84 -10.25 -7.42 5.94
CA GLU A 84 -10.45 -8.61 5.11
C GLU A 84 -10.72 -8.24 3.63
N GLU A 85 -11.35 -7.09 3.35
CA GLU A 85 -11.51 -6.61 1.97
C GLU A 85 -10.17 -6.16 1.39
N PHE A 86 -9.34 -5.49 2.21
CA PHE A 86 -7.98 -5.11 1.81
C PHE A 86 -7.07 -6.32 1.59
N ASP A 87 -7.11 -7.31 2.49
CA ASP A 87 -6.20 -8.46 2.52
C ASP A 87 -6.34 -9.36 1.29
N ILE A 88 -7.50 -9.34 0.61
CA ILE A 88 -7.73 -10.09 -0.64
C ILE A 88 -6.65 -9.75 -1.68
N ASN A 89 -6.19 -8.49 -1.72
CA ASN A 89 -5.15 -8.03 -2.65
C ASN A 89 -3.82 -8.77 -2.46
N TYR A 90 -3.48 -9.22 -1.24
CA TYR A 90 -2.27 -10.02 -1.03
C TYR A 90 -2.39 -11.43 -1.58
N SER A 91 -3.59 -12.00 -1.59
CA SER A 91 -3.81 -13.37 -2.07
C SER A 91 -3.95 -13.47 -3.58
N ASP A 92 -4.08 -12.32 -4.27
CA ASP A 92 -4.50 -12.11 -5.66
C ASP A 92 -4.66 -13.39 -6.51
N SER A 93 -5.66 -14.18 -6.17
CA SER A 93 -5.86 -15.49 -6.79
C SER A 93 -6.46 -15.37 -8.18
N ASN A 94 -6.84 -14.15 -8.58
CA ASN A 94 -7.53 -13.84 -9.83
C ASN A 94 -6.69 -12.95 -10.77
N HIS A 95 -5.45 -12.61 -10.41
CA HIS A 95 -4.58 -11.70 -11.18
C HIS A 95 -5.23 -10.34 -11.48
N ILE A 96 -5.88 -9.76 -10.47
CA ILE A 96 -6.55 -8.46 -10.59
C ILE A 96 -5.65 -7.30 -10.16
N VAL A 97 -4.61 -7.54 -9.37
CA VAL A 97 -3.71 -6.46 -8.94
C VAL A 97 -2.74 -6.17 -10.09
N LYS A 98 -2.53 -4.88 -10.40
CA LYS A 98 -1.51 -4.41 -11.34
C LYS A 98 -0.24 -3.99 -10.62
N PHE A 99 -0.37 -3.08 -9.65
CA PHE A 99 0.76 -2.62 -8.84
C PHE A 99 0.51 -2.81 -7.36
N TRP A 100 1.59 -3.19 -6.67
CA TRP A 100 1.72 -3.01 -5.23
C TRP A 100 2.86 -2.03 -4.94
N LEU A 101 2.53 -0.93 -4.26
CA LEU A 101 3.49 0.02 -3.73
C LEU A 101 3.59 -0.20 -2.22
N SER A 102 4.71 -0.75 -1.76
CA SER A 102 5.07 -0.85 -0.35
C SER A 102 6.06 0.26 0.01
N THR A 103 5.98 0.83 1.21
CA THR A 103 6.79 2.01 1.55
C THR A 103 7.92 1.72 2.52
N TYR A 104 8.97 2.54 2.41
CA TYR A 104 9.94 2.73 3.48
C TYR A 104 9.66 4.08 4.16
N ILE A 105 9.54 4.07 5.49
CA ILE A 105 9.19 5.23 6.30
C ILE A 105 10.14 5.27 7.49
N ASP A 106 10.64 6.46 7.83
CA ASP A 106 11.40 6.65 9.07
C ASP A 106 10.58 6.19 10.29
N PRO A 107 11.12 5.31 11.15
CA PRO A 107 10.39 4.77 12.30
C PRO A 107 9.91 5.85 13.29
N GLU A 108 10.58 6.99 13.41
CA GLU A 108 10.14 8.09 14.27
C GLU A 108 8.99 8.88 13.64
N ASP A 109 9.04 9.11 12.34
CA ASP A 109 7.98 9.80 11.60
C ASP A 109 6.68 8.98 11.58
N SER A 110 6.78 7.65 11.46
CA SER A 110 5.64 6.73 11.52
C SER A 110 4.83 6.79 12.83
N LYS A 111 5.42 7.37 13.88
CA LYS A 111 4.75 7.58 15.17
C LYS A 111 4.01 8.92 15.22
N VAL A 112 4.07 9.79 14.23
CA VAL A 112 3.51 11.14 14.31
C VAL A 112 2.33 11.31 13.37
N ASP A 113 2.49 10.89 12.12
CA ASP A 113 1.54 11.12 11.04
C ASP A 113 1.05 9.82 10.41
N PHE A 114 0.05 9.92 9.53
CA PHE A 114 -0.42 8.80 8.73
C PHE A 114 0.48 8.62 7.52
N TYR A 115 0.99 7.41 7.29
CA TYR A 115 1.78 7.05 6.11
C TYR A 115 1.18 5.86 5.39
N PRO A 116 1.25 5.80 4.04
CA PRO A 116 0.68 4.71 3.28
C PRO A 116 1.64 3.51 3.34
N TYR A 117 1.40 2.54 4.21
CA TYR A 117 2.27 1.36 4.33
C TYR A 117 2.21 0.48 3.09
N ASN A 118 0.99 0.26 2.59
CA ASN A 118 0.75 -0.54 1.40
C ASN A 118 -0.34 0.11 0.55
N VAL A 119 -0.08 0.20 -0.76
CA VAL A 119 -1.03 0.69 -1.75
C VAL A 119 -1.15 -0.34 -2.87
N PHE A 120 -2.36 -0.80 -3.13
CA PHE A 120 -2.66 -1.66 -4.27
C PHE A 120 -3.47 -0.91 -5.31
N ILE A 121 -3.14 -1.14 -6.57
CA ILE A 121 -3.91 -0.67 -7.72
C ILE A 121 -4.33 -1.89 -8.53
N ASP A 122 -5.63 -2.07 -8.72
CA ASP A 122 -6.17 -3.19 -9.50
C ASP A 122 -6.40 -2.82 -10.99
N THR A 123 -6.79 -3.81 -11.78
CA THR A 123 -7.03 -3.66 -13.23
C THR A 123 -8.15 -2.69 -13.58
N ASP A 124 -9.10 -2.49 -12.66
CA ASP A 124 -10.23 -1.55 -12.81
C ASP A 124 -9.89 -0.16 -12.23
N LEU A 125 -8.62 0.06 -11.87
CA LEU A 125 -8.11 1.27 -11.24
C LEU A 125 -8.77 1.59 -9.89
N ASN A 126 -9.22 0.56 -9.17
CA ASN A 126 -9.48 0.73 -7.75
C ASN A 126 -8.16 0.83 -6.99
N LEU A 127 -8.16 1.72 -6.01
CA LEU A 127 -7.04 2.04 -5.16
C LEU A 127 -7.35 1.56 -3.75
N TYR A 128 -6.50 0.71 -3.19
CA TYR A 128 -6.60 0.23 -1.82
C TYR A 128 -5.39 0.72 -1.02
N VAL A 129 -5.60 1.32 0.14
CA VAL A 129 -4.53 1.89 0.97
C VAL A 129 -4.62 1.36 2.39
N GLU A 130 -3.54 0.76 2.88
CA GLU A 130 -3.27 0.55 4.30
C GLU A 130 -2.45 1.73 4.81
N THR A 131 -2.96 2.44 5.81
CA THR A 131 -2.28 3.57 6.45
C THR A 131 -2.39 3.47 7.96
N ALA A 132 -1.37 3.94 8.68
CA ALA A 132 -1.41 3.93 10.13
C ALA A 132 -0.71 5.14 10.76
N LYS A 133 -1.16 5.49 11.97
CA LYS A 133 -0.57 6.50 12.85
C LYS A 133 -0.65 6.06 14.29
N LYS A 134 0.47 5.90 14.99
CA LYS A 134 0.50 5.51 16.43
C LYS A 134 -0.33 4.25 16.76
N GLY A 135 -0.38 3.27 15.86
CA GLY A 135 -1.19 2.06 16.01
C GLY A 135 -2.67 2.22 15.65
N ASP A 136 -3.09 3.42 15.24
CA ASP A 136 -4.37 3.64 14.59
C ASP A 136 -4.27 3.19 13.12
N LEU A 137 -4.69 1.95 12.85
CA LEU A 137 -4.63 1.32 11.54
C LEU A 137 -5.92 1.59 10.75
N ARG A 138 -5.77 1.88 9.46
CA ARG A 138 -6.87 2.20 8.55
C ARG A 138 -6.68 1.47 7.23
N TYR A 139 -7.78 0.92 6.73
CA TYR A 139 -7.89 0.34 5.42
C TYR A 139 -8.88 1.15 4.60
N LEU A 140 -8.44 1.62 3.45
CA LEU A 140 -9.14 2.61 2.66
C LEU A 140 -9.28 2.13 1.22
N LYS A 141 -10.38 2.52 0.58
CA LYS A 141 -10.66 2.27 -0.84
C LYS A 141 -11.03 3.57 -1.54
N SER A 142 -10.56 3.71 -2.77
CA SER A 142 -10.96 4.75 -3.71
C SER A 142 -10.77 4.22 -5.13
N SER A 143 -10.81 5.11 -6.12
CA SER A 143 -10.31 4.89 -7.46
C SER A 143 -9.23 5.92 -7.81
N ILE A 144 -8.41 5.57 -8.79
CA ILE A 144 -7.44 6.45 -9.45
C ILE A 144 -7.86 6.68 -10.90
N THR A 145 -7.46 7.79 -11.49
CA THR A 145 -7.68 8.05 -12.93
C THR A 145 -6.58 7.41 -13.78
N GLU A 146 -6.86 7.20 -15.06
CA GLU A 146 -5.87 6.70 -16.03
C GLU A 146 -4.59 7.56 -16.10
N ASP A 147 -4.72 8.89 -16.01
CA ASP A 147 -3.57 9.79 -16.09
C ASP A 147 -2.66 9.69 -14.85
N GLU A 148 -3.26 9.51 -13.67
CA GLU A 148 -2.54 9.33 -12.41
C GLU A 148 -1.92 7.93 -12.31
N TYR A 149 -2.63 6.89 -12.78
CA TYR A 149 -2.07 5.55 -12.94
C TYR A 149 -0.88 5.58 -13.90
N ARG A 150 -1.02 6.23 -15.06
CA ARG A 150 0.04 6.33 -16.07
C ARG A 150 1.29 7.02 -15.52
N PHE A 151 1.14 8.01 -14.64
CA PHE A 151 2.29 8.62 -13.95
C PHE A 151 3.09 7.59 -13.14
N ILE A 152 2.42 6.72 -12.39
CA ILE A 152 3.04 5.65 -11.59
C ILE A 152 3.67 4.60 -12.52
N GLU A 153 2.95 4.20 -13.56
CA GLU A 153 3.41 3.24 -14.57
C GLU A 153 4.65 3.72 -15.33
N ASP A 154 4.68 4.99 -15.72
CA ASP A 154 5.81 5.60 -16.42
C ASP A 154 7.06 5.67 -15.51
N SER A 155 6.89 6.03 -14.22
CA SER A 155 7.97 5.98 -13.22
C SER A 155 8.50 4.56 -13.07
N TYR A 156 7.62 3.57 -12.89
CA TYR A 156 8.01 2.16 -12.81
C TYR A 156 8.81 1.73 -14.04
N ASN A 157 8.29 1.95 -15.25
CA ASN A 157 8.92 1.50 -16.49
C ASN A 157 10.29 2.16 -16.73
N ALA A 158 10.44 3.43 -16.38
CA ALA A 158 11.73 4.12 -16.46
C ALA A 158 12.76 3.48 -15.52
N LEU A 159 12.42 3.33 -14.24
CA LEU A 159 13.30 2.74 -13.22
C LEU A 159 13.60 1.27 -13.51
N PHE A 160 12.62 0.53 -14.02
CA PHE A 160 12.79 -0.88 -14.35
C PHE A 160 13.78 -1.06 -15.49
N LYS A 161 13.68 -0.22 -16.53
CA LYS A 161 14.63 -0.20 -17.64
C LYS A 161 16.05 0.15 -17.18
N GLU A 162 16.20 1.10 -16.26
CA GLU A 162 17.51 1.45 -15.71
C GLU A 162 18.12 0.28 -14.93
N LYS A 163 17.30 -0.42 -14.14
CA LYS A 163 17.70 -1.62 -13.40
C LYS A 163 18.14 -2.76 -14.32
N GLU A 164 17.48 -2.98 -15.45
CA GLU A 164 17.85 -4.04 -16.41
C GLU A 164 19.19 -3.78 -17.13
N VAL A 165 19.67 -2.53 -17.14
CA VAL A 165 20.92 -2.13 -17.80
C VAL A 165 22.11 -2.10 -16.84
N ALA A 166 21.87 -2.06 -15.53
CA ALA A 166 22.88 -1.98 -14.46
C ALA A 166 23.53 -3.33 -14.12
#